data_AF-A0A448MXM3-F1
#
_entry.id   AF-A0A448MXM3-F1
#
_cell.length_a   1.000
_cell.length_b   1.000
_cell.length_c   1.000
_cell.angle_alpha   90.00
_cell.angle_beta   90.00
_cell.angle_gamma   90.00
#
_symmetry.space_group_name_H-M   'P 1'
#
loop_
_entity.id
_entity.type
_entity.pdbx_description
1 polymer ?
#
loop_
_entity_poly.entity_id
_entity_poly.type
_entity_poly.pdbx_seq_one_letter_code
_entity_poly.pdbx_strand_id
1 'polypeptide(L)'
;MFNIDATELILLLVLGVVMFGPEKLPAFARKAARVFVALRGIANNAQTQLRQELGPEYSDLKIEDLNPKRFVAKHMREEIAAIEEAKREISDTGRAAKAAATGVTTATAVRHDQPDAVTETPPPKPLAVPYDPEAT
;
A
#
# COMPACT_ATOMS: atom_id res chain seq x y z
N MET A 1 -5.12 8.86 28.79
CA MET A 1 -6.50 8.63 29.25
C MET A 1 -6.45 7.33 30.04
N PHE A 2 -6.89 7.33 31.31
CA PHE A 2 -6.48 6.45 32.43
C PHE A 2 -5.31 7.04 33.25
N ASN A 3 -5.65 7.97 34.15
CA ASN A 3 -4.78 8.35 35.27
C ASN A 3 -5.17 7.39 36.40
N ILE A 4 -4.44 6.28 36.55
CA ILE A 4 -4.64 5.34 37.66
C ILE A 4 -3.48 5.51 38.62
N ASP A 5 -3.77 5.97 39.81
CA ASP A 5 -2.80 6.09 40.89
C ASP A 5 -2.66 4.75 41.64
N ALA A 6 -1.57 4.59 42.40
CA ALA A 6 -1.31 3.36 43.16
C ALA A 6 -2.48 2.97 44.09
N THR A 7 -3.17 3.96 44.66
CA THR A 7 -4.36 3.76 45.49
C THR A 7 -5.54 3.19 44.69
N GLU A 8 -5.78 3.68 43.48
CA GLU A 8 -6.86 3.22 42.62
C GLU A 8 -6.59 1.81 42.08
N LEU A 9 -5.33 1.48 41.84
CA LEU A 9 -4.92 0.11 41.50
C LEU A 9 -5.28 -0.87 42.63
N ILE A 10 -5.01 -0.50 43.88
CA ILE A 10 -5.37 -1.32 45.05
C ILE A 10 -6.89 -1.46 45.15
N LEU A 11 -7.64 -0.39 44.95
CA LEU A 11 -9.11 -0.42 44.94
C LEU A 11 -9.64 -1.39 43.88
N LEU A 12 -9.11 -1.36 42.66
CA LEU A 12 -9.48 -2.29 41.59
C LEU A 12 -9.11 -3.74 41.92
N LEU A 13 -7.98 -3.97 42.58
CA LEU A 13 -7.57 -5.30 43.00
C LEU A 13 -8.54 -5.85 44.05
N VAL A 14 -8.90 -5.04 45.06
CA VAL A 14 -9.89 -5.42 46.06
C VAL A 14 -11.25 -5.69 45.41
N LEU A 15 -11.71 -4.83 44.51
CA LEU A 15 -12.97 -5.01 43.80
C LEU A 15 -12.96 -6.31 42.97
N GLY A 16 -11.86 -6.58 42.27
CA GLY A 16 -11.69 -7.83 41.53
C GLY A 16 -11.72 -9.06 42.44
N VAL A 17 -11.06 -8.99 43.60
CA VAL A 17 -11.05 -10.08 44.59
C VAL A 17 -12.46 -10.31 45.16
N VAL A 18 -13.21 -9.25 45.46
CA VAL A 18 -14.58 -9.37 45.97
C VAL A 18 -15.52 -9.93 44.90
N MET A 19 -15.39 -9.49 43.64
CA MET A 19 -16.26 -9.90 42.55
C MET A 19 -16.03 -11.34 42.10
N PHE A 20 -14.77 -11.78 42.00
CA PHE A 20 -14.41 -13.10 41.48
C PHE A 20 -13.93 -14.10 42.53
N GLY A 21 -13.50 -13.63 43.70
CA GLY A 21 -12.87 -14.40 44.76
C GLY A 21 -11.33 -14.46 44.64
N PRO A 22 -10.60 -14.46 45.76
CA PRO A 22 -9.13 -14.47 45.79
C PRO A 22 -8.54 -15.75 45.17
N GLU A 23 -9.28 -16.85 45.20
CA GLU A 23 -8.85 -18.14 44.64
C GLU A 23 -8.91 -18.18 43.10
N LYS A 24 -9.82 -17.41 42.49
CA LYS A 24 -10.07 -17.47 41.04
C LYS A 24 -9.16 -16.54 40.24
N LEU A 25 -8.84 -15.36 40.78
CA LEU A 25 -8.00 -14.37 40.11
C LEU A 25 -6.62 -14.91 39.70
N PRO A 26 -5.84 -15.57 40.59
CA PRO A 26 -4.54 -16.14 40.21
C PRO A 26 -4.68 -17.24 39.16
N ALA A 27 -5.75 -18.03 39.23
CA ALA A 27 -6.01 -19.07 38.24
C ALA A 27 -6.29 -18.47 36.85
N PHE A 28 -7.07 -17.39 36.76
CA PHE A 28 -7.31 -16.67 35.50
C PHE A 28 -6.06 -15.98 34.98
N ALA A 29 -5.29 -15.31 35.84
CA ALA A 29 -4.03 -14.67 35.47
C ALA A 29 -3.05 -15.69 34.88
N ARG A 30 -2.91 -16.88 35.50
CA ARG A 30 -2.07 -17.96 34.98
C ARG A 30 -2.53 -18.47 33.61
N LYS A 31 -3.85 -18.60 33.39
CA LYS A 31 -4.40 -19.00 32.08
C LYS A 31 -4.08 -17.96 31.01
N ALA A 32 -4.33 -16.68 31.30
CA ALA A 32 -4.00 -15.58 30.40
C ALA A 32 -2.49 -15.53 30.09
N ALA A 33 -1.64 -15.70 31.10
CA ALA A 33 -0.19 -15.75 30.92
C ALA A 33 0.25 -16.88 29.98
N ARG A 34 -0.33 -18.08 30.10
CA ARG A 34 -0.03 -19.20 29.19
C ARG A 34 -0.41 -18.88 27.75
N VAL A 35 -1.58 -18.29 27.53
CA VAL A 35 -2.02 -17.86 26.19
C VAL A 35 -1.08 -16.79 25.64
N PHE A 36 -0.70 -15.82 26.46
CA PHE A 36 0.23 -14.76 26.07
C PHE A 36 1.60 -15.31 25.67
N VAL A 37 2.16 -16.22 26.47
CA VAL A 37 3.45 -16.87 26.19
C VAL A 37 3.37 -17.71 24.91
N ALA A 38 2.29 -18.47 24.73
CA ALA A 38 2.08 -19.27 23.53
C ALA A 38 1.98 -18.38 22.28
N LEU A 39 1.21 -17.29 22.35
CA LEU A 39 1.09 -16.32 21.26
C LEU A 39 2.43 -15.65 20.94
N ARG A 40 3.22 -15.28 21.96
CA ARG A 40 4.57 -14.74 21.76
C ARG A 40 5.48 -15.75 21.08
N GLY A 41 5.41 -17.02 21.46
CA GLY A 41 6.15 -18.11 20.83
C GLY A 41 5.80 -18.27 19.36
N ILE A 42 4.50 -18.28 19.02
CA ILE A 42 4.01 -18.36 17.63
C ILE A 42 4.51 -17.17 16.81
N ALA A 43 4.41 -15.95 17.34
CA ALA A 43 4.87 -14.74 16.65
C ALA A 43 6.38 -14.77 16.36
N ASN A 44 7.20 -15.17 17.35
CA ASN A 44 8.64 -15.30 17.19
C ASN A 44 9.02 -16.37 16.14
N ASN A 45 8.33 -17.52 16.14
CA ASN A 45 8.57 -18.60 15.18
C ASN A 45 8.18 -18.19 13.76
N ALA A 46 7.01 -17.58 13.59
CA ALA A 46 6.55 -17.08 12.29
C ALA A 46 7.54 -16.06 11.71
N GLN A 47 8.04 -15.12 12.53
CA GLN A 47 9.08 -14.19 12.10
C GLN A 47 10.38 -14.90 11.70
N THR A 48 10.78 -15.92 12.47
CA THR A 48 11.98 -16.70 12.17
C THR A 48 11.85 -17.41 10.82
N GLN A 49 10.68 -17.98 10.52
CA GLN A 49 10.42 -18.66 9.26
C GLN A 49 10.33 -17.68 8.08
N LEU A 50 9.68 -16.52 8.27
CA LEU A 50 9.60 -15.46 7.27
C LEU A 50 11.00 -14.94 6.89
N ARG A 51 11.89 -14.79 7.89
CA ARG A 51 13.30 -14.40 7.68
C ARG A 51 14.12 -15.46 6.94
N GLN A 52 13.84 -16.74 7.18
CA GLN A 52 14.55 -17.85 6.52
C GLN A 52 14.13 -18.02 5.06
N GLU A 53 12.85 -17.85 4.74
CA GLU A 53 12.32 -18.12 3.40
C GLU A 53 12.29 -16.89 2.47
N LEU A 54 12.09 -15.69 3.01
CA LEU A 54 12.01 -14.46 2.19
C LEU A 54 13.26 -13.57 2.27
N GLY A 55 14.29 -14.00 3.00
CA GLY A 55 15.57 -13.29 3.10
C GLY A 55 15.55 -12.06 4.01
N PRO A 56 16.71 -11.40 4.18
CA PRO A 56 16.90 -10.32 5.14
C PRO A 56 16.09 -9.04 4.84
N GLU A 57 15.41 -8.92 3.71
CA GLU A 57 14.55 -7.75 3.42
C GLU A 57 13.32 -7.65 4.33
N TYR A 58 12.89 -8.75 4.98
CA TYR A 58 11.82 -8.73 5.99
C TYR A 58 12.35 -8.69 7.43
N SER A 59 13.66 -8.52 7.62
CA SER A 59 14.31 -8.54 8.93
C SER A 59 14.07 -7.27 9.76
N ASP A 60 13.55 -6.20 9.15
CA ASP A 60 13.23 -4.94 9.82
C ASP A 60 11.87 -4.93 10.53
N LEU A 61 11.12 -6.03 10.46
CA LEU A 61 9.96 -6.27 11.31
C LEU A 61 10.40 -6.59 12.76
N LYS A 62 10.75 -5.53 13.49
CA LYS A 62 11.15 -5.59 14.91
C LYS A 62 9.92 -5.80 15.79
N ILE A 63 9.94 -6.82 16.64
CA ILE A 63 8.81 -7.14 17.54
C ILE A 63 8.54 -6.02 18.55
N GLU A 64 9.50 -5.15 18.86
CA GLU A 64 9.26 -3.92 19.62
C GLU A 64 8.31 -2.92 18.92
N ASP A 65 8.20 -2.98 17.58
CA ASP A 65 7.27 -2.15 16.78
C ASP A 65 5.90 -2.81 16.57
N LEU A 66 5.72 -4.03 17.07
CA LEU A 66 4.47 -4.79 17.08
C LEU A 66 3.49 -4.30 18.15
N ASN A 67 3.56 -3.02 18.52
CA ASN A 67 2.37 -2.32 18.99
C ASN A 67 1.46 -2.17 17.76
N PRO A 68 0.26 -2.76 17.73
CA PRO A 68 -0.59 -2.75 16.53
C PRO A 68 -0.84 -1.33 16.01
N LYS A 69 -0.92 -0.35 16.92
CA LYS A 69 -1.00 1.08 16.58
C LYS A 69 0.23 1.62 15.85
N ARG A 70 1.44 1.21 16.23
CA ARG A 70 2.68 1.71 15.62
C ARG A 70 3.02 0.99 14.34
N PHE A 71 2.79 -0.33 14.28
CA PHE A 71 2.92 -1.13 13.07
C PHE A 71 2.00 -0.62 11.95
N VAL A 72 0.71 -0.45 12.22
CA VAL A 72 -0.26 0.11 11.26
C VAL A 72 0.11 1.56 10.90
N ALA A 73 0.51 2.38 11.87
CA ALA A 73 0.89 3.76 11.58
C ALA A 73 2.16 3.87 10.71
N LYS A 74 3.10 2.93 10.81
CA LYS A 74 4.29 2.91 9.95
C LYS A 74 3.95 2.44 8.55
N HIS A 75 3.29 1.29 8.39
CA HIS A 75 2.88 0.78 7.08
C HIS A 75 1.96 1.75 6.34
N MET A 76 0.97 2.36 7.02
CA MET A 76 0.09 3.34 6.38
C MET A 76 0.85 4.61 5.96
N ARG A 77 1.86 5.06 6.72
CA ARG A 77 2.67 6.23 6.33
C ARG A 77 3.59 5.94 5.16
N GLU A 78 4.17 4.74 5.11
CA GLU A 78 5.04 4.31 4.03
C GLU A 78 4.26 4.11 2.73
N GLU A 79 3.08 3.49 2.80
CA GLU A 79 2.17 3.36 1.66
C GLU A 79 1.65 4.73 1.18
N ILE A 80 1.24 5.61 2.09
CA ILE A 80 0.79 6.96 1.72
C ILE A 80 1.93 7.76 1.08
N ALA A 81 3.16 7.68 1.62
CA ALA A 81 4.31 8.36 1.05
C ALA A 81 4.67 7.82 -0.35
N ALA A 82 4.65 6.49 -0.54
CA ALA A 82 4.87 5.87 -1.85
C ALA A 82 3.79 6.25 -2.87
N ILE A 83 2.53 6.34 -2.44
CA ILE A 83 1.42 6.78 -3.29
C ILE A 83 1.54 8.28 -3.64
N GLU A 84 1.96 9.12 -2.70
CA GLU A 84 2.15 10.56 -2.91
C GLU A 84 3.32 10.85 -3.88
N GLU A 85 4.41 10.10 -3.76
CA GLU A 85 5.58 10.13 -4.65
C GLU A 85 5.17 9.71 -6.08
N ALA A 86 4.51 8.56 -6.23
CA ALA A 86 4.02 8.08 -7.52
C ALA A 86 3.02 9.06 -8.15
N LYS A 87 2.16 9.68 -7.35
CA LYS A 87 1.20 10.69 -7.81
C LYS A 87 1.89 11.97 -8.30
N ARG A 88 3.00 12.40 -7.68
CA ARG A 88 3.81 13.52 -8.15
C ARG A 88 4.46 13.19 -9.49
N GLU A 89 5.10 12.03 -9.61
CA GLU A 89 5.77 11.59 -10.83
C GLU A 89 4.82 11.49 -12.04
N ILE A 90 3.62 10.93 -11.83
CA ILE A 90 2.57 10.85 -12.86
C ILE A 90 2.08 12.25 -13.24
N SER A 91 1.92 13.15 -12.27
CA SER A 91 1.45 14.52 -12.53
C SER A 91 2.47 15.34 -13.31
N ASP A 92 3.76 15.17 -13.02
CA ASP A 92 4.85 15.86 -13.68
C ASP A 92 5.06 15.33 -15.10
N THR A 93 4.97 14.01 -15.28
CA THR A 93 4.98 13.37 -16.62
C THR A 93 3.78 13.81 -17.45
N GLY A 94 2.59 13.89 -16.84
CA GLY A 94 1.38 14.39 -17.50
C GLY A 94 1.48 15.86 -17.92
N ARG A 95 2.10 16.71 -17.10
CA ARG A 95 2.39 18.12 -17.45
C ARG A 95 3.42 18.21 -18.58
N ALA A 96 4.49 17.42 -18.53
CA ALA A 96 5.51 17.39 -19.57
C ALA A 96 4.92 16.91 -20.91
N ALA A 97 4.11 15.86 -20.90
CA ALA A 97 3.40 15.36 -22.09
C ALA A 97 2.43 16.39 -22.67
N LYS A 98 1.68 17.11 -21.80
CA LYS A 98 0.78 18.18 -22.22
C LYS A 98 1.53 19.38 -22.80
N ALA A 99 2.67 19.74 -22.22
CA ALA A 99 3.54 20.80 -22.73
C ALA A 99 4.14 20.42 -24.10
N ALA A 100 4.59 19.18 -24.25
CA ALA A 100 5.08 18.65 -25.53
C ALA A 100 3.97 18.62 -26.59
N ALA A 101 2.76 18.18 -26.25
CA ALA A 101 1.61 18.18 -27.16
C ALA A 101 1.20 19.61 -27.58
N THR A 102 1.29 20.57 -26.66
CA THR A 102 1.05 21.99 -26.96
C THR A 102 2.14 22.54 -27.88
N GLY A 103 3.41 22.21 -27.62
CA GLY A 103 4.53 22.58 -28.49
C GLY A 103 4.43 21.99 -29.90
N VAL A 104 3.94 20.76 -30.04
CA VAL A 104 3.69 20.10 -31.33
C VAL A 104 2.52 20.74 -32.08
N THR A 105 1.44 21.10 -31.38
CA THR A 105 0.30 21.80 -32.01
C THR A 105 0.68 23.23 -32.41
N THR A 106 1.48 23.94 -31.62
CA THR A 106 2.00 25.27 -32.00
C THR A 106 2.98 25.18 -33.17
N ALA A 107 3.88 24.18 -33.20
CA ALA A 107 4.79 23.95 -34.33
C ALA A 107 4.04 23.51 -35.61
N THR A 108 2.88 22.87 -35.47
CA THR A 108 2.00 22.52 -36.60
C THR A 108 1.21 23.72 -37.09
N ALA A 109 0.79 24.63 -36.19
CA ALA A 109 0.11 25.88 -36.55
C ALA A 109 1.03 26.87 -37.30
N VAL A 110 2.35 26.86 -37.03
CA VAL A 110 3.33 27.68 -37.75
C VAL A 110 3.64 27.13 -39.15
N ARG A 111 3.44 25.81 -39.39
CA ARG A 111 3.65 25.19 -40.72
C ARG A 111 2.51 25.42 -41.72
N HIS A 112 1.42 26.09 -41.33
CA HIS A 112 0.24 26.29 -42.20
C HIS A 112 0.30 27.59 -43.04
N ASP A 113 1.39 28.35 -43.00
CA ASP A 113 1.54 29.63 -43.72
C ASP A 113 2.53 29.57 -44.91
N GLN A 114 2.86 28.37 -45.41
CA GLN A 114 3.65 28.23 -46.64
C GLN A 114 2.73 27.73 -47.76
N PRO A 115 2.55 28.50 -48.86
CA PRO A 115 1.72 28.07 -49.98
C PRO A 115 2.50 27.04 -50.80
N ASP A 116 2.29 25.76 -50.48
CA ASP A 116 2.93 24.67 -51.23
C ASP A 116 2.23 24.42 -52.56
N ALA A 117 3.04 24.50 -53.62
CA ALA A 117 2.68 24.17 -54.98
C ALA A 117 2.12 22.74 -55.07
N VAL A 118 0.92 22.63 -55.66
CA VAL A 118 0.22 21.37 -55.89
C VAL A 118 1.01 20.53 -56.88
N THR A 119 1.80 19.57 -56.38
CA THR A 119 2.27 18.44 -57.19
C THR A 119 1.22 17.35 -57.06
N GLU A 120 0.35 17.29 -58.06
CA GLU A 120 -0.70 16.31 -58.23
C GLU A 120 -0.10 14.89 -58.24
N THR A 121 -0.32 14.13 -57.16
CA THR A 121 0.01 12.70 -57.11
C THR A 121 -1.24 11.92 -57.56
N PRO A 122 -1.13 10.96 -58.49
CA PRO A 122 -2.31 10.27 -59.05
C PRO A 122 -3.08 9.47 -57.98
N PRO A 123 -4.41 9.28 -58.13
CA PRO A 123 -5.22 8.56 -57.16
C PRO A 123 -4.79 7.09 -57.04
N PRO A 124 -4.86 6.49 -55.83
CA PRO A 124 -4.55 5.07 -55.66
C PRO A 124 -5.55 4.22 -56.44
N LYS A 125 -5.03 3.34 -57.31
CA LYS A 125 -5.84 2.31 -57.98
C LYS A 125 -6.50 1.41 -56.94
N PRO A 126 -7.79 1.07 -57.06
CA PRO A 126 -8.42 0.12 -56.16
C PRO A 126 -7.77 -1.25 -56.32
N LEU A 127 -7.27 -1.83 -55.24
CA LEU A 127 -6.88 -3.23 -55.21
C LEU A 127 -8.17 -4.05 -55.18
N ALA A 128 -8.43 -4.80 -56.24
CA ALA A 128 -9.51 -5.78 -56.27
C ALA A 128 -9.19 -6.87 -55.23
N VAL A 129 -9.95 -6.90 -54.14
CA VAL A 129 -9.91 -8.00 -53.19
C VAL A 129 -10.55 -9.24 -53.84
N PRO A 130 -9.91 -10.42 -53.81
CA PRO A 130 -10.52 -11.65 -54.32
C PRO A 130 -11.79 -11.99 -53.55
N TYR A 131 -12.84 -12.38 -54.27
CA TYR A 131 -14.12 -12.81 -53.70
C TYR A 131 -13.94 -14.12 -52.92
N ASP A 132 -14.39 -14.17 -51.66
CA ASP A 132 -14.37 -15.35 -50.80
C ASP A 132 -15.74 -16.08 -50.88
N PRO A 133 -15.81 -17.27 -51.50
CA PRO A 133 -17.05 -18.01 -51.67
C PRO A 133 -17.50 -18.81 -50.43
N GLU A 134 -16.77 -18.79 -49.31
CA GLU A 134 -17.11 -19.60 -48.12
C GLU A 134 -17.95 -18.83 -47.07
N ALA A 135 -18.40 -17.60 -47.37
CA ALA A 135 -19.34 -16.87 -46.52
C ALA A 135 -20.80 -17.20 -46.87
N THR A 136 -21.31 -18.35 -46.40
CA THR A 136 -22.75 -18.67 -46.33
C THR A 136 -23.06 -19.51 -45.10
#